data_AF-A0A9D9DKM5-F1
#
_entry.id   AF-A0A9D9DKM5-F1
#
_cell.length_a   1.000
_cell.length_b   1.000
_cell.length_c   1.000
_cell.angle_alpha   90.00
_cell.angle_beta   90.00
_cell.angle_gamma   90.00
#
_symmetry.space_group_name_H-M   'P 1'
#
loop_
_entity.id
_entity.type
_entity.pdbx_description
1 polymer ?
#
loop_
_entity_poly.entity_id
_entity_poly.type
_entity_poly.pdbx_seq_one_letter_code
_entity_poly.pdbx_strand_id
1 'polypeptide(L)'
;MVGDLDYSLVRSPLTKMSEKELTYLLNDTLVVMAYIKELEEKETSLIYIPLTSTGFVRNYCRKHTISVKENYAYRGLIKRLKLRSETYLSLCQAFMGGFTHASSFWSNGLCKDVYSYDLTSSYPTALVAEKYPMSSGYTIKINNEEELERLMSKYCVLMDITFYGIEESFIYEHYISESKCIELEGKQVDNGRIVKASMLRLLITDIDYSLIKKTYSYDRVKINNCIIFKKEYLPKEFVQCVLDFYVNKTTLKGIKGKESDYMRFKNLLNATYGMCCTNPCRDEIIFDGGEWSIKEKDIPTSLRNYNKSKSRFLFYAWGVWCTAYARQNLWSAILTLKQDYIYSDTDSVKIFNKDKYNYYFDDYNKKIEEKLVNALNYHNLDTSLIKPLNDKGEIKLMGVWDYEGHYKYFKTLGAKRYMYYDNDLHITIAGVNKRSGAKYLKWKYKDTLNIFKNFTNNLYFPATYTDENHIEQKACGKLTHTYIDEERKGVMLDYLGVPYEYDELSSVHLENTDYSLNMYQGYLDYIQGKWSNFLWQNRNIIR
;
A
#
# COMPACT_ATOMS: atom_id res chain seq x y z
N MET A 1 3.32 -10.36 -27.11
CA MET A 1 4.75 -10.53 -27.43
C MET A 1 5.55 -10.52 -26.14
N VAL A 2 6.63 -11.28 -26.06
CA VAL A 2 7.62 -11.18 -24.98
C VAL A 2 8.82 -10.49 -25.59
N GLY A 3 9.38 -9.48 -24.91
CA GLY A 3 10.54 -8.77 -25.46
C GLY A 3 11.78 -9.64 -25.55
N ASP A 4 12.53 -9.49 -26.64
CA ASP A 4 13.60 -10.39 -27.06
C ASP A 4 14.90 -9.67 -27.45
N LEU A 5 15.00 -8.35 -27.17
CA LEU A 5 16.24 -7.59 -27.34
C LEU A 5 17.28 -8.02 -26.30
N ASP A 6 18.46 -8.41 -26.76
CA ASP A 6 19.59 -8.73 -25.89
C ASP A 6 20.36 -7.47 -25.53
N TYR A 7 20.13 -6.98 -24.31
CA TYR A 7 20.78 -5.79 -23.76
C TYR A 7 22.26 -6.02 -23.39
N SER A 8 22.76 -7.26 -23.42
CA SER A 8 24.18 -7.55 -23.10
C SER A 8 25.13 -7.28 -24.26
N LEU A 9 24.61 -7.20 -25.49
CA LEU A 9 25.42 -6.93 -26.68
C LEU A 9 25.83 -5.45 -26.73
N VAL A 10 27.12 -5.21 -26.91
CA VAL A 10 27.68 -3.87 -27.12
C VAL A 10 27.25 -3.35 -28.49
N ARG A 11 26.62 -2.17 -28.51
CA ARG A 11 26.15 -1.50 -29.73
C ARG A 11 26.70 -0.08 -29.77
N SER A 12 27.28 0.30 -30.89
CA SER A 12 27.70 1.67 -31.22
C SER A 12 26.68 2.33 -32.17
N PRO A 13 26.77 3.65 -32.41
CA PRO A 13 26.00 4.31 -33.46
C PRO A 13 26.22 3.72 -34.88
N LEU A 14 27.31 2.98 -35.10
CA LEU A 14 27.61 2.30 -36.36
C LEU A 14 27.02 0.89 -36.45
N THR A 15 26.56 0.33 -35.33
CA THR A 15 26.02 -1.03 -35.29
C THR A 15 24.74 -1.12 -36.10
N LYS A 16 24.78 -1.94 -37.16
CA LYS A 16 23.59 -2.20 -37.97
C LYS A 16 22.60 -3.03 -37.16
N MET A 17 21.39 -2.51 -37.03
CA MET A 17 20.29 -3.25 -36.41
C MET A 17 19.86 -4.40 -37.32
N SER A 18 19.74 -5.60 -36.76
CA SER A 18 19.17 -6.75 -37.46
C SER A 18 17.67 -6.55 -37.70
N GLU A 19 17.11 -7.29 -38.66
CA GLU A 19 15.67 -7.29 -38.93
C GLU A 19 14.84 -7.65 -37.68
N LYS A 20 15.37 -8.56 -36.86
CA LYS A 20 14.76 -8.95 -35.58
C LYS A 20 14.74 -7.78 -34.59
N GLU A 21 15.85 -7.08 -34.41
CA GLU A 21 15.93 -5.91 -33.52
C GLU A 21 15.04 -4.76 -34.00
N LEU A 22 15.03 -4.49 -35.31
CA LEU A 22 14.15 -3.50 -35.92
C LEU A 22 12.67 -3.85 -35.70
N THR A 23 12.32 -5.12 -35.85
CA THR A 23 10.95 -5.61 -35.59
C THR A 23 10.58 -5.44 -34.12
N TYR A 24 11.49 -5.75 -33.20
CA TYR A 24 11.28 -5.50 -31.77
C TYR A 24 11.01 -4.02 -31.47
N LEU A 25 11.89 -3.12 -31.96
CA LEU A 25 11.76 -1.66 -31.75
C LEU A 25 10.47 -1.10 -32.37
N LEU A 26 10.12 -1.58 -33.57
CA LEU A 26 8.87 -1.24 -34.23
C LEU A 26 7.68 -1.67 -33.38
N ASN A 27 7.69 -2.91 -32.87
CA ASN A 27 6.60 -3.44 -32.05
C ASN A 27 6.46 -2.69 -30.71
N ASP A 28 7.55 -2.36 -30.02
CA ASP A 28 7.51 -1.56 -28.79
C ASP A 28 6.85 -0.20 -29.03
N THR A 29 7.15 0.44 -30.16
CA THR A 29 6.54 1.72 -30.56
C THR A 29 5.07 1.55 -30.98
N LEU A 30 4.77 0.53 -31.79
CA LEU A 30 3.41 0.25 -32.28
C LEU A 30 2.45 -0.09 -31.14
N VAL A 31 2.90 -0.81 -30.11
CA VAL A 31 2.07 -1.11 -28.92
C VAL A 31 1.69 0.17 -28.19
N VAL A 32 2.63 1.11 -27.99
CA VAL A 32 2.34 2.40 -27.37
C VAL A 32 1.41 3.24 -28.25
N MET A 33 1.66 3.31 -29.56
CA MET A 33 0.78 4.02 -30.49
C MET A 33 -0.64 3.43 -30.52
N ALA A 34 -0.77 2.11 -30.58
CA ALA A 34 -2.06 1.43 -30.56
C ALA A 34 -2.82 1.73 -29.26
N TYR A 35 -2.13 1.76 -28.12
CA TYR A 35 -2.74 2.14 -26.86
C TYR A 35 -3.17 3.61 -26.81
N ILE A 36 -2.34 4.54 -27.32
CA ILE A 36 -2.72 5.96 -27.43
C ILE A 36 -3.93 6.11 -28.35
N LYS A 37 -3.98 5.36 -29.45
CA LYS A 37 -5.12 5.39 -30.38
C LYS A 37 -6.41 4.89 -29.72
N GLU A 38 -6.34 3.78 -28.98
CA GLU A 38 -7.46 3.26 -28.19
C GLU A 38 -7.94 4.29 -27.16
N LEU A 39 -7.02 5.01 -26.51
CA LEU A 39 -7.37 6.08 -25.57
C LEU A 39 -7.97 7.30 -26.28
N GLU A 40 -7.47 7.68 -27.44
CA GLU A 40 -8.03 8.77 -28.25
C GLU A 40 -9.48 8.48 -28.66
N GLU A 41 -9.76 7.25 -29.12
CA GLU A 41 -11.11 6.81 -29.45
C GLU A 41 -12.05 6.87 -28.23
N LYS A 42 -11.55 6.48 -27.05
CA LYS A 42 -12.31 6.51 -25.79
C LYS A 42 -12.53 7.94 -25.25
N GLU A 43 -11.54 8.83 -25.37
CA GLU A 43 -11.58 10.21 -24.85
C GLU A 43 -11.96 11.25 -25.91
N THR A 44 -12.36 10.81 -27.11
CA THR A 44 -12.73 11.63 -28.28
C THR A 44 -11.56 12.38 -28.95
N SER A 45 -10.51 12.76 -28.21
CA SER A 45 -9.34 13.42 -28.77
C SER A 45 -8.10 13.27 -27.89
N LEU A 46 -6.92 13.25 -28.52
CA LEU A 46 -5.61 13.25 -27.87
C LEU A 46 -5.46 14.34 -26.79
N ILE A 47 -6.01 15.54 -27.03
CA ILE A 47 -5.88 16.68 -26.09
C ILE A 47 -6.62 16.47 -24.76
N TYR A 48 -7.53 15.49 -24.69
CA TYR A 48 -8.30 15.19 -23.49
C TYR A 48 -7.70 14.03 -22.67
N ILE A 49 -6.67 13.36 -23.18
CA ILE A 49 -5.98 12.26 -22.50
C ILE A 49 -5.17 12.83 -21.32
N PRO A 50 -5.49 12.46 -20.06
CA PRO A 50 -4.71 12.88 -18.91
C PRO A 50 -3.31 12.25 -18.91
N LEU A 51 -2.30 13.01 -18.47
CA LEU A 51 -0.92 12.56 -18.38
C LEU A 51 -0.69 11.37 -17.41
N THR A 52 -1.65 11.06 -16.54
CA THR A 52 -1.53 9.97 -15.58
C THR A 52 -2.85 9.19 -15.47
N SER A 53 -2.75 7.90 -15.10
CA SER A 53 -3.94 7.07 -14.80
C SER A 53 -4.86 7.71 -13.77
N THR A 54 -4.30 8.34 -12.72
CA THR A 54 -5.09 9.06 -11.70
C THR A 54 -5.81 10.29 -12.26
N GLY A 55 -5.32 10.88 -13.34
CA GLY A 55 -5.96 11.99 -14.04
C GLY A 55 -7.31 11.59 -14.64
N PHE A 56 -7.45 10.35 -15.14
CA PHE A 56 -8.72 9.84 -15.64
C PHE A 56 -9.77 9.77 -14.54
N VAL A 57 -9.42 9.18 -13.39
CA VAL A 57 -10.33 9.10 -12.23
C VAL A 57 -10.71 10.49 -11.75
N ARG A 58 -9.74 11.42 -11.72
CA ARG A 58 -9.97 12.80 -11.28
C ARG A 58 -10.95 13.53 -12.20
N ASN A 59 -10.78 13.38 -13.51
CA ASN A 59 -11.65 13.99 -14.49
C ASN A 59 -13.06 13.39 -14.41
N TYR A 60 -13.17 12.06 -14.29
CA TYR A 60 -14.44 11.37 -14.11
C TYR A 60 -15.18 11.88 -12.86
N CYS A 61 -14.53 11.88 -11.69
CA CYS A 61 -15.17 12.35 -10.46
C CYS A 61 -15.53 13.83 -10.52
N ARG A 62 -14.69 14.69 -11.11
CA ARG A 62 -15.02 16.13 -11.28
C ARG A 62 -16.26 16.33 -12.15
N LYS A 63 -16.34 15.62 -13.28
CA LYS A 63 -17.49 15.65 -14.21
C LYS A 63 -18.79 15.33 -13.49
N HIS A 64 -18.77 14.36 -12.57
CA HIS A 64 -19.95 13.93 -11.80
C HIS A 64 -20.18 14.68 -10.49
N THR A 65 -19.28 15.58 -10.09
CA THR A 65 -19.39 16.35 -8.84
C THR A 65 -19.45 17.85 -9.11
N ILE A 66 -18.31 18.53 -9.06
CA ILE A 66 -18.22 20.00 -9.11
C ILE A 66 -18.55 20.60 -10.48
N SER A 67 -18.43 19.83 -11.57
CA SER A 67 -18.74 20.28 -12.94
C SER A 67 -20.24 20.24 -13.25
N VAL A 68 -21.05 19.56 -12.43
CA VAL A 68 -22.51 19.58 -12.56
C VAL A 68 -23.04 20.93 -12.09
N LYS A 69 -23.69 21.70 -12.98
CA LYS A 69 -24.13 23.09 -12.74
C LYS A 69 -25.15 23.21 -11.62
N GLU A 70 -25.92 22.16 -11.38
CA GLU A 70 -27.00 22.09 -10.39
C GLU A 70 -26.47 21.61 -9.03
N ASN A 71 -25.24 21.09 -8.97
CA ASN A 71 -24.66 20.56 -7.74
C ASN A 71 -24.08 21.65 -6.81
N TYR A 72 -24.93 22.59 -6.41
CA TYR A 72 -24.58 23.68 -5.49
C TYR A 72 -24.23 23.16 -4.09
N ALA A 73 -24.86 22.06 -3.66
CA ALA A 73 -24.63 21.45 -2.36
C ALA A 73 -23.20 20.91 -2.22
N TYR A 74 -22.71 20.15 -3.20
CA TYR A 74 -21.34 19.63 -3.21
C TYR A 74 -20.31 20.76 -3.25
N ARG A 75 -20.49 21.73 -4.17
CA ARG A 75 -19.59 22.91 -4.24
C ARG A 75 -19.58 23.71 -2.94
N GLY A 76 -20.75 23.91 -2.33
CA GLY A 76 -20.90 24.56 -1.04
C GLY A 76 -20.20 23.80 0.09
N LEU A 77 -20.35 22.48 0.13
CA LEU A 77 -19.65 21.60 1.07
C LEU A 77 -18.13 21.74 0.94
N ILE A 78 -17.58 21.52 -0.25
CA ILE A 78 -16.12 21.61 -0.47
C ILE A 78 -15.58 22.98 -0.09
N LYS A 79 -16.29 24.07 -0.41
CA LYS A 79 -15.91 25.43 -0.01
C LYS A 79 -15.83 25.63 1.51
N ARG A 80 -16.66 24.91 2.29
CA ARG A 80 -16.64 24.93 3.77
C ARG A 80 -15.55 24.03 4.37
N LEU A 81 -15.10 22.99 3.67
CA LEU A 81 -14.01 22.12 4.10
C LEU A 81 -12.67 22.80 3.82
N LYS A 82 -12.18 23.60 4.78
CA LYS A 82 -10.91 24.34 4.67
C LYS A 82 -9.84 23.71 5.55
N LEU A 83 -8.62 23.62 5.03
CA LEU A 83 -7.44 23.25 5.80
C LEU A 83 -6.71 24.49 6.29
N ARG A 84 -6.42 24.54 7.60
CA ARG A 84 -5.45 25.47 8.22
C ARG A 84 -4.11 24.78 8.36
N SER A 85 -3.02 25.53 8.43
CA SER A 85 -1.65 24.98 8.48
C SER A 85 -1.45 23.98 9.60
N GLU A 86 -1.85 24.32 10.83
CA GLU A 86 -1.74 23.45 12.00
C GLU A 86 -2.52 22.13 11.83
N THR A 87 -3.78 22.22 11.37
CA THR A 87 -4.62 21.04 11.11
C THR A 87 -4.01 20.18 10.00
N TYR A 88 -3.49 20.79 8.94
CA TYR A 88 -2.87 20.08 7.83
C TYR A 88 -1.62 19.32 8.27
N LEU A 89 -0.70 19.97 8.99
CA LEU A 89 0.50 19.33 9.54
C LEU A 89 0.13 18.17 10.48
N SER A 90 -0.88 18.37 11.32
CA SER A 90 -1.38 17.32 12.22
C SER A 90 -1.93 16.12 11.43
N LEU A 91 -2.66 16.37 10.34
CA LEU A 91 -3.17 15.32 9.45
C LEU A 91 -2.03 14.56 8.75
N CYS A 92 -0.98 15.25 8.31
CA CYS A 92 0.19 14.62 7.71
C CYS A 92 0.93 13.72 8.70
N GLN A 93 1.11 14.16 9.95
CA GLN A 93 1.75 13.35 10.98
C GLN A 93 0.91 12.10 11.29
N ALA A 94 -0.40 12.26 11.45
CA ALA A 94 -1.33 11.16 11.73
C ALA A 94 -1.57 10.21 10.54
N PHE A 95 -1.29 10.64 9.32
CA PHE A 95 -1.52 9.83 8.13
C PHE A 95 -0.62 8.59 8.12
N MET A 96 -1.22 7.41 8.21
CA MET A 96 -0.55 6.11 8.10
C MET A 96 -1.12 5.35 6.91
N GLY A 97 -0.30 4.53 6.24
CA GLY A 97 -0.76 3.64 5.19
C GLY A 97 -1.48 2.39 5.72
N GLY A 98 -1.47 1.33 4.93
CA GLY A 98 -1.93 0.00 5.35
C GLY A 98 -1.05 -0.60 6.46
N PHE A 99 -1.60 -1.57 7.18
CA PHE A 99 -0.85 -2.32 8.19
C PHE A 99 -0.27 -3.60 7.60
N THR A 100 1.05 -3.72 7.64
CA THR A 100 1.79 -4.89 7.15
C THR A 100 2.78 -5.29 8.24
N HIS A 101 2.61 -6.49 8.79
CA HIS A 101 3.51 -7.00 9.82
C HIS A 101 3.48 -8.53 9.91
N ALA A 102 4.56 -9.10 10.45
CA ALA A 102 4.69 -10.53 10.68
C ALA A 102 4.60 -10.78 12.17
N SER A 103 3.77 -11.73 12.60
CA SER A 103 3.69 -12.07 14.02
C SER A 103 5.04 -12.61 14.49
N SER A 104 5.58 -12.02 15.56
CA SER A 104 6.85 -12.43 16.14
C SER A 104 6.84 -13.85 16.73
N PHE A 105 5.67 -14.46 16.90
CA PHE A 105 5.53 -15.88 17.28
C PHE A 105 5.97 -16.82 16.16
N TRP A 106 5.68 -16.45 14.91
CA TRP A 106 5.82 -17.30 13.74
C TRP A 106 6.95 -16.85 12.80
N SER A 107 7.46 -15.63 12.97
CA SER A 107 8.64 -15.16 12.26
C SER A 107 9.82 -16.12 12.38
N ASN A 108 10.47 -16.37 11.24
CA ASN A 108 11.56 -17.34 11.07
C ASN A 108 11.18 -18.82 11.34
N GLY A 109 9.91 -19.12 11.63
CA GLY A 109 9.36 -20.46 11.71
C GLY A 109 8.79 -20.94 10.38
N LEU A 110 8.85 -22.25 10.12
CA LEU A 110 8.12 -22.86 9.02
C LEU A 110 6.66 -23.10 9.47
N CYS A 111 5.73 -22.37 8.87
CA CYS A 111 4.30 -22.56 9.05
C CYS A 111 3.79 -23.57 8.01
N LYS A 112 3.04 -24.58 8.45
CA LYS A 112 2.41 -25.58 7.57
C LYS A 112 0.91 -25.37 7.52
N ASP A 113 0.27 -25.74 6.41
CA ASP A 113 -1.19 -25.70 6.24
C ASP A 113 -1.79 -24.32 6.56
N VAL A 114 -1.28 -23.31 5.85
CA VAL A 114 -1.63 -21.90 6.03
C VAL A 114 -2.72 -21.50 5.04
N TYR A 115 -3.69 -20.73 5.52
CA TYR A 115 -4.81 -20.24 4.73
C TYR A 115 -4.72 -18.73 4.58
N SER A 116 -5.13 -18.23 3.41
CA SER A 116 -5.12 -16.82 3.08
C SER A 116 -6.52 -16.26 2.90
N TYR A 117 -6.79 -15.12 3.53
CA TYR A 117 -7.99 -14.33 3.33
C TYR A 117 -7.61 -12.88 2.96
N ASP A 118 -8.42 -12.25 2.11
CA ASP A 118 -8.21 -10.88 1.62
C ASP A 118 -9.52 -10.07 1.64
N LEU A 119 -9.46 -8.80 2.06
CA LEU A 119 -10.59 -7.89 2.02
C LEU A 119 -10.79 -7.35 0.60
N THR A 120 -11.90 -7.73 0.00
CA THR A 120 -12.24 -7.31 -1.36
C THR A 120 -12.44 -5.79 -1.47
N SER A 121 -11.54 -5.11 -2.18
CA SER A 121 -11.62 -3.65 -2.42
C SER A 121 -11.66 -2.83 -1.10
N SER A 122 -10.78 -3.16 -0.15
CA SER A 122 -10.76 -2.59 1.22
C SER A 122 -10.94 -1.07 1.30
N TYR A 123 -10.07 -0.27 0.64
CA TYR A 123 -10.19 1.20 0.68
C TYR A 123 -11.49 1.73 0.04
N PRO A 124 -11.89 1.30 -1.19
CA PRO A 124 -13.20 1.62 -1.74
C PRO A 124 -14.37 1.34 -0.81
N THR A 125 -14.39 0.18 -0.15
CA THR A 125 -15.42 -0.16 0.84
C THR A 125 -15.44 0.84 1.98
N ALA A 126 -14.28 1.19 2.54
CA ALA A 126 -14.20 2.20 3.59
C ALA A 126 -14.74 3.56 3.13
N LEU A 127 -14.48 3.99 1.88
CA LEU A 127 -15.01 5.25 1.34
C LEU A 127 -16.55 5.28 1.29
N VAL A 128 -17.18 4.13 1.07
CA VAL A 128 -18.65 4.01 0.99
C VAL A 128 -19.28 3.81 2.37
N ALA A 129 -18.74 2.89 3.18
CA ALA A 129 -19.40 2.39 4.40
C ALA A 129 -19.23 3.29 5.64
N GLU A 130 -18.27 4.21 5.62
CA GLU A 130 -17.81 4.91 6.83
C GLU A 130 -18.17 6.40 6.86
N LYS A 131 -18.04 7.01 8.04
CA LYS A 131 -18.27 8.44 8.26
C LYS A 131 -16.95 9.21 8.41
N TYR A 132 -16.89 10.40 7.83
CA TYR A 132 -15.66 11.15 7.59
C TYR A 132 -15.72 12.57 8.16
N PRO A 133 -14.56 13.26 8.23
CA PRO A 133 -14.49 14.70 8.51
C PRO A 133 -15.25 15.54 7.46
N MET A 134 -16.40 16.09 7.84
CA MET A 134 -17.33 16.85 6.99
C MET A 134 -17.51 18.30 7.45
N SER A 135 -16.49 18.85 8.13
CA SER A 135 -16.35 20.27 8.44
C SER A 135 -14.89 20.72 8.34
N SER A 136 -14.63 22.02 8.49
CA SER A 136 -13.29 22.48 8.90
C SER A 136 -13.01 22.01 10.33
N GLY A 137 -11.73 21.81 10.67
CA GLY A 137 -11.33 21.42 12.02
C GLY A 137 -11.55 22.53 13.03
N TYR A 138 -12.04 22.16 14.21
CA TYR A 138 -12.17 23.05 15.37
C TYR A 138 -11.35 22.51 16.53
N THR A 139 -10.40 23.32 17.01
CA THR A 139 -9.52 22.96 18.11
C THR A 139 -10.26 23.06 19.44
N ILE A 140 -10.16 22.03 20.26
CA ILE A 140 -10.76 21.97 21.59
C ILE A 140 -9.75 21.42 22.59
N LYS A 141 -9.86 21.90 23.84
CA LYS A 141 -9.21 21.28 24.99
C LYS A 141 -10.16 20.25 25.58
N ILE A 142 -9.64 19.06 25.83
CA ILE A 142 -10.35 17.96 26.47
C ILE A 142 -9.62 17.66 27.77
N ASN A 143 -10.38 17.53 28.87
CA ASN A 143 -9.77 17.45 30.20
C ASN A 143 -9.55 16.01 30.68
N ASN A 144 -10.31 15.04 30.15
CA ASN A 144 -10.24 13.65 30.55
C ASN A 144 -10.66 12.70 29.41
N GLU A 145 -10.38 11.41 29.59
CA GLU A 145 -10.69 10.38 28.59
C GLU A 145 -12.20 10.17 28.36
N GLU A 146 -13.03 10.27 29.39
CA GLU A 146 -14.48 10.08 29.26
C GLU A 146 -15.09 11.12 28.31
N GLU A 147 -14.66 12.38 28.45
CA GLU A 147 -15.04 13.46 27.55
C GLU A 147 -14.56 13.19 26.11
N LEU A 148 -13.33 12.69 25.94
CA LEU A 148 -12.78 12.29 24.65
C LEU A 148 -13.63 11.21 23.98
N GLU A 149 -13.96 10.13 24.70
CA GLU A 149 -14.77 9.02 24.18
C GLU A 149 -16.17 9.46 23.78
N ARG A 150 -16.81 10.30 24.60
CA ARG A 150 -18.10 10.89 24.27
C ARG A 150 -18.02 11.70 22.97
N LEU A 151 -16.94 12.45 22.74
CA LEU A 151 -16.75 13.21 21.51
C LEU A 151 -16.47 12.32 20.30
N MET A 152 -15.69 11.25 20.45
CA MET A 152 -15.42 10.29 19.38
C MET A 152 -16.70 9.62 18.85
N SER A 153 -17.73 9.46 19.68
CA SER A 153 -19.03 8.93 19.24
C SER A 153 -19.80 9.88 18.30
N LYS A 154 -19.52 11.20 18.36
CA LYS A 154 -20.26 12.24 17.62
C LYS A 154 -19.43 12.93 16.52
N TYR A 155 -18.11 12.94 16.67
CA TYR A 155 -17.17 13.69 15.83
C TYR A 155 -16.03 12.79 15.38
N CYS A 156 -15.42 13.13 14.24
CA CYS A 156 -14.09 12.64 13.90
C CYS A 156 -13.10 13.46 14.71
N VAL A 157 -12.16 12.80 15.39
CA VAL A 157 -11.23 13.49 16.31
C VAL A 157 -9.80 13.19 15.87
N LEU A 158 -9.03 14.24 15.63
CA LEU A 158 -7.58 14.18 15.50
C LEU A 158 -6.98 14.61 16.83
N MET A 159 -6.10 13.82 17.42
CA MET A 159 -5.58 14.08 18.76
C MET A 159 -4.07 14.00 18.81
N ASP A 160 -3.48 14.96 19.50
CA ASP A 160 -2.10 14.94 19.99
C ASP A 160 -2.14 14.38 21.41
N ILE A 161 -1.50 13.23 21.61
CA ILE A 161 -1.64 12.43 22.82
C ILE A 161 -0.29 11.88 23.26
N THR A 162 -0.04 11.89 24.56
CA THR A 162 1.16 11.33 25.18
C THR A 162 0.77 10.22 26.14
N PHE A 163 1.33 9.04 25.94
CA PHE A 163 1.21 7.91 26.85
C PHE A 163 2.47 7.78 27.70
N TYR A 164 2.30 7.44 28.98
CA TYR A 164 3.37 7.15 29.92
C TYR A 164 3.22 5.71 30.42
N GLY A 165 4.33 4.98 30.47
CA GLY A 165 4.36 3.57 30.87
C GLY A 165 3.45 2.70 30.00
N ILE A 166 3.54 2.86 28.67
CA ILE A 166 2.71 2.10 27.73
C ILE A 166 3.36 0.76 27.40
N GLU A 167 2.59 -0.32 27.47
CA GLU A 167 3.02 -1.70 27.23
C GLU A 167 1.91 -2.47 26.51
N GLU A 168 2.27 -3.47 25.72
CA GLU A 168 1.30 -4.30 25.02
C GLU A 168 0.35 -5.01 26.01
N SER A 169 -0.94 -4.95 25.71
CA SER A 169 -1.95 -5.79 26.37
C SER A 169 -2.42 -6.92 25.44
N PHE A 170 -2.15 -6.78 24.13
CA PHE A 170 -2.39 -7.80 23.11
C PHE A 170 -1.07 -8.31 22.54
N ILE A 171 -0.58 -9.43 23.08
CA ILE A 171 0.78 -9.92 22.79
C ILE A 171 1.00 -10.39 21.35
N TYR A 172 -0.05 -10.72 20.60
CA TYR A 172 0.07 -11.41 19.30
C TYR A 172 0.49 -10.47 18.15
N GLU A 173 0.27 -9.16 18.30
CA GLU A 173 0.63 -8.14 17.31
C GLU A 173 0.61 -6.72 17.91
N HIS A 174 1.43 -5.82 17.36
CA HIS A 174 1.68 -4.47 17.87
C HIS A 174 1.24 -3.38 16.89
N TYR A 175 0.32 -2.50 17.30
CA TYR A 175 -0.27 -1.50 16.40
C TYR A 175 0.66 -0.32 16.10
N ILE A 176 1.27 0.26 17.14
CA ILE A 176 1.94 1.55 17.05
C ILE A 176 3.23 1.41 16.25
N SER A 177 3.40 2.24 15.21
CA SER A 177 4.62 2.32 14.41
C SER A 177 5.63 3.26 15.06
N GLU A 178 6.86 2.81 15.26
CA GLU A 178 7.95 3.61 15.79
C GLU A 178 8.17 4.90 14.99
N SER A 179 8.16 4.80 13.66
CA SER A 179 8.32 5.93 12.73
C SER A 179 7.23 7.00 12.82
N LYS A 180 6.16 6.74 13.58
CA LYS A 180 5.06 7.69 13.81
C LYS A 180 5.12 8.39 15.16
N CYS A 181 5.99 7.94 16.07
CA CYS A 181 6.23 8.60 17.34
C CYS A 181 6.93 9.95 17.10
N ILE A 182 6.34 11.02 17.65
CA ILE A 182 6.91 12.37 17.64
C ILE A 182 8.01 12.46 18.69
N GLU A 183 7.73 11.89 19.87
CA GLU A 183 8.65 11.72 20.99
C GLU A 183 8.57 10.26 21.44
N LEU A 184 9.70 9.67 21.80
CA LEU A 184 9.78 8.26 22.18
C LEU A 184 10.99 8.00 23.09
N GLU A 185 10.71 7.50 24.29
CA GLU A 185 11.70 7.23 25.33
C GLU A 185 11.53 5.80 25.88
N GLY A 186 12.64 5.19 26.31
CA GLY A 186 12.61 3.89 27.01
C GLY A 186 11.92 2.77 26.22
N LYS A 187 12.12 2.72 24.90
CA LYS A 187 11.37 1.85 23.98
C LYS A 187 11.91 0.42 23.90
N GLN A 188 10.99 -0.51 23.65
CA GLN A 188 11.26 -1.83 23.09
C GLN A 188 10.41 -2.01 21.82
N VAL A 189 10.99 -2.58 20.76
CA VAL A 189 10.34 -2.67 19.45
C VAL A 189 10.36 -4.08 18.85
N ASP A 190 9.26 -4.45 18.21
CA ASP A 190 9.09 -5.63 17.36
C ASP A 190 9.12 -5.16 15.90
N ASN A 191 10.30 -5.23 15.27
CA ASN A 191 10.51 -4.88 13.86
C ASN A 191 9.85 -3.53 13.44
N GLY A 192 10.10 -2.49 14.25
CA GLY A 192 9.57 -1.13 14.03
C GLY A 192 8.17 -0.89 14.60
N ARG A 193 7.59 -1.85 15.32
CA ARG A 193 6.37 -1.68 16.11
C ARG A 193 6.68 -1.55 17.59
N ILE A 194 5.99 -0.67 18.31
CA ILE A 194 6.22 -0.47 19.74
C ILE A 194 5.63 -1.65 20.52
N VAL A 195 6.46 -2.30 21.31
CA VAL A 195 6.07 -3.29 22.32
C VAL A 195 5.72 -2.51 23.59
N LYS A 196 6.70 -1.77 24.11
CA LYS A 196 6.52 -0.85 25.24
C LYS A 196 7.40 0.39 25.14
N ALA A 197 7.04 1.43 25.89
CA ALA A 197 7.82 2.66 26.05
C ALA A 197 7.55 3.33 27.40
N SER A 198 8.57 3.99 27.97
CA SER A 198 8.37 4.80 29.18
C SER A 198 7.53 6.05 28.89
N MET A 199 7.73 6.64 27.71
CA MET A 199 6.92 7.74 27.19
C MET A 199 6.87 7.66 25.66
N LEU A 200 5.68 7.87 25.08
CA LEU A 200 5.56 8.14 23.65
C LEU A 200 4.48 9.17 23.36
N ARG A 201 4.73 10.05 22.39
CA ARG A 201 3.79 11.06 21.89
C ARG A 201 3.44 10.79 20.43
N LEU A 202 2.14 10.85 20.11
CA LEU A 202 1.61 10.60 18.79
C LEU A 202 0.58 11.66 18.37
N LEU A 203 0.43 11.83 17.06
CA LEU A 203 -0.74 12.46 16.45
C LEU A 203 -1.55 11.36 15.75
N ILE A 204 -2.79 11.12 16.19
CA ILE A 204 -3.60 9.98 15.75
C ILE A 204 -5.08 10.34 15.57
N THR A 205 -5.82 9.52 14.82
CA THR A 205 -7.28 9.65 14.70
C THR A 205 -8.03 8.96 15.84
N ASP A 206 -9.33 9.22 15.96
CA ASP A 206 -10.24 8.51 16.88
C ASP A 206 -10.25 6.99 16.64
N ILE A 207 -10.07 6.57 15.39
CA ILE A 207 -10.04 5.16 15.02
C ILE A 207 -8.75 4.51 15.52
N ASP A 208 -7.62 5.18 15.33
CA ASP A 208 -6.31 4.72 15.82
C ASP A 208 -6.29 4.63 17.35
N TYR A 209 -6.83 5.64 18.05
CA TYR A 209 -6.95 5.62 19.50
C TYR A 209 -7.76 4.42 20.01
N SER A 210 -8.88 4.13 19.33
CA SER A 210 -9.72 2.97 19.64
C SER A 210 -8.98 1.63 19.47
N LEU A 211 -8.05 1.53 18.52
CA LEU A 211 -7.21 0.34 18.32
C LEU A 211 -6.10 0.27 19.38
N ILE A 212 -5.47 1.39 19.72
CA ILE A 212 -4.46 1.46 20.78
C ILE A 212 -5.05 0.99 22.11
N LYS A 213 -6.26 1.45 22.48
CA LYS A 213 -6.95 0.99 23.70
C LYS A 213 -7.25 -0.52 23.73
N LYS A 214 -7.34 -1.17 22.57
CA LYS A 214 -7.55 -2.62 22.47
C LYS A 214 -6.26 -3.44 22.49
N THR A 215 -5.11 -2.78 22.32
CA THR A 215 -3.82 -3.46 22.08
C THR A 215 -2.73 -3.10 23.08
N TYR A 216 -2.91 -2.01 23.84
CA TYR A 216 -1.99 -1.55 24.87
C TYR A 216 -2.69 -1.24 26.19
N SER A 217 -1.94 -1.35 27.27
CA SER A 217 -2.22 -0.73 28.58
C SER A 217 -1.21 0.38 28.84
N TYR A 218 -1.57 1.33 29.69
CA TYR A 218 -0.69 2.45 30.06
C TYR A 218 -1.01 2.95 31.47
N ASP A 219 -0.01 3.49 32.15
CA ASP A 219 -0.16 4.04 33.50
C ASP A 219 -0.92 5.38 33.49
N ARG A 220 -0.60 6.22 32.51
CA ARG A 220 -1.19 7.55 32.38
C ARG A 220 -1.23 7.99 30.92
N VAL A 221 -2.32 8.66 30.55
CA VAL A 221 -2.45 9.35 29.27
C VAL A 221 -2.64 10.85 29.48
N LYS A 222 -1.99 11.66 28.64
CA LYS A 222 -2.16 13.10 28.58
C LYS A 222 -2.69 13.47 27.19
N ILE A 223 -3.88 14.05 27.16
CA ILE A 223 -4.48 14.60 25.93
C ILE A 223 -3.95 16.03 25.78
N ASN A 224 -3.03 16.25 24.84
CA ASN A 224 -2.37 17.56 24.67
C ASN A 224 -3.29 18.55 23.96
N ASN A 225 -3.86 18.13 22.83
CA ASN A 225 -4.78 18.94 22.03
C ASN A 225 -5.65 18.05 21.14
N CYS A 226 -6.87 18.49 20.83
CA CYS A 226 -7.76 17.79 19.91
C CYS A 226 -8.34 18.73 18.87
N ILE A 227 -8.50 18.22 17.64
CA ILE A 227 -9.20 18.88 16.55
C ILE A 227 -10.38 18.01 16.18
N ILE A 228 -11.59 18.56 16.30
CA ILE A 228 -12.83 17.85 15.96
C ILE A 228 -13.38 18.29 14.61
N PHE A 229 -14.03 17.34 13.93
CA PHE A 229 -14.73 17.54 12.68
C PHE A 229 -16.14 16.95 12.77
N LYS A 230 -17.13 17.59 12.16
CA LYS A 230 -18.46 17.00 11.98
C LYS A 230 -18.31 15.64 11.29
N LYS A 231 -18.89 14.59 11.85
CA LYS A 231 -18.80 13.20 11.35
C LYS A 231 -20.02 12.85 10.52
N GLU A 232 -19.85 12.55 9.23
CA GLU A 232 -20.96 12.21 8.32
C GLU A 232 -20.47 11.39 7.11
N TYR A 233 -21.36 10.72 6.37
CA TYR A 233 -20.98 9.98 5.16
C TYR A 233 -20.39 10.91 4.08
N LEU A 234 -19.52 10.38 3.22
CA LEU A 234 -19.00 11.14 2.07
C LEU A 234 -20.15 11.61 1.16
N PRO A 235 -19.97 12.69 0.38
CA PRO A 235 -21.05 13.20 -0.44
C PRO A 235 -21.48 12.18 -1.51
N LYS A 236 -22.80 12.06 -1.72
CA LYS A 236 -23.47 11.08 -2.59
C LYS A 236 -22.79 10.91 -3.94
N GLU A 237 -22.45 12.01 -4.60
CA GLU A 237 -21.92 12.02 -5.95
C GLU A 237 -20.51 11.42 -6.02
N PHE A 238 -19.70 11.60 -4.98
CA PHE A 238 -18.40 10.94 -4.91
C PHE A 238 -18.55 9.45 -4.61
N VAL A 239 -19.47 9.08 -3.69
CA VAL A 239 -19.81 7.68 -3.39
C VAL A 239 -20.29 6.96 -4.64
N GLN A 240 -21.14 7.59 -5.46
CA GLN A 240 -21.60 7.04 -6.74
C GLN A 240 -20.44 6.73 -7.67
N CYS A 241 -19.46 7.64 -7.83
CA CYS A 241 -18.28 7.36 -8.65
C CYS A 241 -17.50 6.12 -8.19
N VAL A 242 -17.36 5.91 -6.87
CA VAL A 242 -16.69 4.72 -6.32
C VAL A 242 -17.48 3.46 -6.67
N LEU A 243 -18.80 3.49 -6.50
CA LEU A 243 -19.70 2.39 -6.84
C LEU A 243 -19.68 2.07 -8.34
N ASP A 244 -19.68 3.08 -9.21
CA ASP A 244 -19.63 2.91 -10.66
C ASP A 244 -18.36 2.16 -11.09
N PHE A 245 -17.19 2.52 -10.53
CA PHE A 245 -15.96 1.80 -10.80
C PHE A 245 -15.98 0.37 -10.22
N TYR A 246 -16.62 0.17 -9.08
CA TYR A 246 -16.75 -1.16 -8.48
C TYR A 246 -17.64 -2.09 -9.30
N VAL A 247 -18.80 -1.60 -9.75
CA VAL A 247 -19.72 -2.35 -10.62
C VAL A 247 -19.00 -2.75 -11.91
N ASN A 248 -18.38 -1.79 -12.60
CA ASN A 248 -17.64 -2.07 -13.84
C ASN A 248 -16.48 -3.06 -13.64
N LYS A 249 -15.69 -2.90 -12.57
CA LYS A 249 -14.63 -3.86 -12.22
C LYS A 249 -15.21 -5.28 -12.06
N THR A 250 -16.36 -5.39 -11.41
CA THR A 250 -16.92 -6.69 -11.02
C THR A 250 -17.57 -7.42 -12.19
N THR A 251 -18.30 -6.70 -13.04
CA THR A 251 -18.96 -7.27 -14.23
C THR A 251 -17.95 -7.70 -15.30
N LEU A 252 -16.74 -7.13 -15.32
CA LEU A 252 -15.68 -7.45 -16.30
C LEU A 252 -14.68 -8.51 -15.83
N LYS A 253 -14.72 -8.94 -14.56
CA LYS A 253 -13.73 -9.87 -13.99
C LYS A 253 -13.87 -11.26 -14.62
N GLY A 254 -12.80 -11.77 -15.23
CA GLY A 254 -12.75 -13.14 -15.74
C GLY A 254 -13.28 -13.34 -17.17
N ILE A 255 -13.78 -12.26 -17.80
CA ILE A 255 -14.25 -12.30 -19.19
C ILE A 255 -13.06 -12.28 -20.15
N LYS A 256 -12.96 -13.31 -20.99
CA LYS A 256 -11.93 -13.41 -22.04
C LYS A 256 -12.04 -12.23 -23.02
N GLY A 257 -10.93 -11.52 -23.24
CA GLY A 257 -10.86 -10.33 -24.11
C GLY A 257 -11.24 -9.01 -23.42
N LYS A 258 -11.60 -9.03 -22.13
CA LYS A 258 -11.89 -7.83 -21.32
C LYS A 258 -10.88 -7.61 -20.20
N GLU A 259 -9.76 -8.31 -20.22
CA GLU A 259 -8.72 -8.26 -19.19
C GLU A 259 -8.13 -6.85 -19.05
N SER A 260 -7.91 -6.15 -20.17
CA SER A 260 -7.42 -4.77 -20.19
C SER A 260 -8.42 -3.80 -19.53
N ASP A 261 -9.70 -3.88 -19.91
CA ASP A 261 -10.76 -3.04 -19.32
C ASP A 261 -10.93 -3.36 -17.81
N TYR A 262 -10.92 -4.64 -17.41
CA TYR A 262 -10.94 -5.06 -16.02
C TYR A 262 -9.77 -4.44 -15.22
N MET A 263 -8.55 -4.57 -15.73
CA MET A 263 -7.36 -4.01 -15.09
C MET A 263 -7.43 -2.48 -14.99
N ARG A 264 -7.95 -1.81 -16.02
CA ARG A 264 -8.23 -0.37 -16.00
C ARG A 264 -9.18 -0.03 -14.86
N PHE A 265 -10.38 -0.61 -14.79
CA PHE A 265 -11.35 -0.30 -13.74
C PHE A 265 -10.87 -0.67 -12.34
N LYS A 266 -10.12 -1.77 -12.19
CA LYS A 266 -9.45 -2.12 -10.93
C LYS A 266 -8.48 -1.01 -10.49
N ASN A 267 -7.68 -0.49 -11.41
CA ASN A 267 -6.74 0.60 -11.13
C ASN A 267 -7.49 1.91 -10.83
N LEU A 268 -8.53 2.25 -11.59
CA LEU A 268 -9.35 3.45 -11.37
C LEU A 268 -10.03 3.41 -9.99
N LEU A 269 -10.59 2.27 -9.62
CA LEU A 269 -11.22 2.05 -8.32
C LEU A 269 -10.23 2.30 -7.17
N ASN A 270 -9.04 1.68 -7.22
CA ASN A 270 -8.01 1.88 -6.20
C ASN A 270 -7.49 3.33 -6.15
N ALA A 271 -7.44 4.00 -7.31
CA ALA A 271 -7.02 5.39 -7.39
C ALA A 271 -8.03 6.39 -6.80
N THR A 272 -9.31 6.01 -6.58
CA THR A 272 -10.28 6.89 -5.88
C THR A 272 -9.77 7.32 -4.50
N TYR A 273 -9.28 6.36 -3.71
CA TYR A 273 -8.61 6.61 -2.44
C TYR A 273 -7.30 7.41 -2.61
N GLY A 274 -6.48 7.04 -3.59
CA GLY A 274 -5.21 7.71 -3.86
C GLY A 274 -5.37 9.21 -4.12
N MET A 275 -6.46 9.62 -4.77
CA MET A 275 -6.77 11.04 -4.98
C MET A 275 -7.14 11.78 -3.69
N CYS A 276 -7.80 11.11 -2.73
CA CYS A 276 -8.10 11.69 -1.41
C CYS A 276 -6.81 11.98 -0.62
N CYS A 277 -5.75 11.20 -0.83
CA CYS A 277 -4.45 11.36 -0.18
C CYS A 277 -3.48 12.28 -0.94
N THR A 278 -3.93 12.97 -1.98
CA THR A 278 -3.07 13.87 -2.74
C THR A 278 -2.58 15.01 -1.85
N ASN A 279 -1.26 15.07 -1.61
CA ASN A 279 -0.62 16.14 -0.86
C ASN A 279 -0.94 17.53 -1.48
N PRO A 280 -1.63 18.44 -0.75
CA PRO A 280 -1.90 19.81 -1.17
C PRO A 280 -0.67 20.73 -1.28
N CYS A 281 0.41 20.42 -0.54
CA CYS A 281 1.62 21.21 -0.40
C CYS A 281 2.82 20.38 -0.88
N ARG A 282 3.12 20.43 -2.18
CA ARG A 282 4.24 19.71 -2.81
C ARG A 282 5.38 20.67 -3.10
N ASP A 283 6.61 20.23 -2.89
CA ASP A 283 7.80 20.99 -3.26
C ASP A 283 7.87 21.18 -4.78
N GLU A 284 8.55 22.24 -5.19
CA GLU A 284 8.76 22.59 -6.58
C GLU A 284 10.17 22.15 -7.00
N ILE A 285 10.25 21.36 -8.06
CA ILE A 285 11.51 20.96 -8.67
C ILE A 285 11.84 22.01 -9.74
N ILE A 286 12.95 22.73 -9.56
CA ILE A 286 13.41 23.78 -10.46
C ILE A 286 14.59 23.23 -11.25
N PHE A 287 14.52 23.33 -12.58
CA PHE A 287 15.67 23.12 -13.46
C PHE A 287 16.13 24.47 -14.00
N ASP A 288 17.35 24.87 -13.68
CA ASP A 288 17.94 26.08 -14.22
C ASP A 288 19.42 25.84 -14.50
N GLY A 289 19.89 26.30 -15.67
CA GLY A 289 21.32 26.19 -16.05
C GLY A 289 21.91 24.77 -16.08
N GLY A 290 21.09 23.71 -16.18
CA GLY A 290 21.57 22.32 -16.12
C GLY A 290 21.57 21.70 -14.72
N GLU A 291 21.22 22.47 -13.69
CA GLU A 291 21.12 21.98 -12.31
C GLU A 291 19.65 21.85 -11.88
N TRP A 292 19.37 20.79 -11.12
CA TRP A 292 18.08 20.61 -10.47
C TRP A 292 18.17 21.01 -9.00
N SER A 293 17.22 21.81 -8.52
CA SER A 293 17.09 22.16 -7.10
C SER A 293 15.65 21.94 -6.62
N ILE A 294 15.49 21.74 -5.31
CA ILE A 294 14.18 21.59 -4.66
C ILE A 294 13.89 22.89 -3.91
N LYS A 295 12.80 23.55 -4.27
CA LYS A 295 12.26 24.68 -3.54
C LYS A 295 11.13 24.20 -2.64
N GLU A 296 11.37 24.20 -1.33
CA GLU A 296 10.35 23.90 -0.34
C GLU A 296 9.17 24.87 -0.48
N LYS A 297 7.95 24.32 -0.44
CA LYS A 297 6.78 25.15 -0.69
C LYS A 297 6.24 25.79 0.58
N ASP A 298 5.92 27.08 0.49
CA ASP A 298 5.21 27.79 1.55
C ASP A 298 3.83 27.14 1.80
N ILE A 299 3.71 26.48 2.96
CA ILE A 299 2.49 25.76 3.37
C ILE A 299 1.28 26.70 3.42
N PRO A 300 1.33 27.88 4.07
CA PRO A 300 0.23 28.84 4.08
C PRO A 300 -0.29 29.21 2.68
N THR A 301 0.60 29.51 1.73
CA THR A 301 0.23 29.88 0.35
C THR A 301 -0.33 28.69 -0.42
N SER A 302 0.28 27.52 -0.28
CA SER A 302 -0.21 26.26 -0.87
C SER A 302 -1.63 25.94 -0.42
N LEU A 303 -1.88 26.01 0.89
CA LEU A 303 -3.20 25.77 1.46
C LEU A 303 -4.21 26.84 1.06
N ARG A 304 -3.79 28.11 0.94
CA ARG A 304 -4.65 29.18 0.42
C ARG A 304 -5.10 28.87 -1.01
N ASN A 305 -4.18 28.46 -1.87
CA ASN A 305 -4.48 28.08 -3.26
C ASN A 305 -5.35 26.82 -3.33
N TYR A 306 -5.03 25.80 -2.54
CA TYR A 306 -5.84 24.59 -2.42
C TYR A 306 -7.27 24.90 -1.98
N ASN A 307 -7.45 25.68 -0.91
CA ASN A 307 -8.76 26.03 -0.37
C ASN A 307 -9.61 26.87 -1.34
N LYS A 308 -8.99 27.76 -2.13
CA LYS A 308 -9.64 28.63 -3.12
C LYS A 308 -9.84 27.96 -4.49
N SER A 309 -9.21 26.82 -4.75
CA SER A 309 -9.25 26.16 -6.06
C SER A 309 -10.67 25.76 -6.44
N LYS A 310 -11.13 26.25 -7.60
CA LYS A 310 -12.42 25.87 -8.19
C LYS A 310 -12.44 24.41 -8.69
N SER A 311 -11.27 23.80 -8.90
CA SER A 311 -11.13 22.42 -9.35
C SER A 311 -10.98 21.42 -8.20
N ARG A 312 -11.02 21.90 -6.95
CA ARG A 312 -11.02 21.05 -5.75
C ARG A 312 -12.40 20.45 -5.56
N PHE A 313 -12.45 19.13 -5.40
CA PHE A 313 -13.66 18.36 -5.13
C PHE A 313 -13.46 17.35 -3.98
N LEU A 314 -12.26 17.25 -3.41
CA LEU A 314 -11.93 16.35 -2.29
C LEU A 314 -11.41 17.14 -1.10
N PHE A 315 -11.37 16.48 0.05
CA PHE A 315 -10.78 16.98 1.28
C PHE A 315 -9.70 16.01 1.78
N TYR A 316 -8.48 16.51 2.03
CA TYR A 316 -7.32 15.68 2.39
C TYR A 316 -7.58 14.78 3.61
N ALA A 317 -8.32 15.27 4.61
CA ALA A 317 -8.65 14.50 5.81
C ALA A 317 -9.46 13.22 5.50
N TRP A 318 -10.20 13.16 4.38
CA TRP A 318 -10.91 11.95 3.97
C TRP A 318 -9.95 10.79 3.72
N GLY A 319 -8.78 11.07 3.13
CA GLY A 319 -7.75 10.05 2.92
C GLY A 319 -7.17 9.50 4.23
N VAL A 320 -6.97 10.39 5.21
CA VAL A 320 -6.46 10.01 6.55
C VAL A 320 -7.40 9.04 7.24
N TRP A 321 -8.70 9.36 7.32
CA TRP A 321 -9.70 8.48 7.93
C TRP A 321 -9.93 7.19 7.14
N CYS A 322 -9.86 7.24 5.80
CA CYS A 322 -10.05 6.04 4.96
C CYS A 322 -9.02 4.96 5.30
N THR A 323 -7.75 5.35 5.48
CA THR A 323 -6.71 4.39 5.89
C THR A 323 -6.90 3.89 7.32
N ALA A 324 -7.36 4.74 8.23
CA ALA A 324 -7.60 4.35 9.61
C ALA A 324 -8.73 3.31 9.70
N TYR A 325 -9.81 3.49 8.94
CA TYR A 325 -10.89 2.49 8.82
C TYR A 325 -10.40 1.18 8.18
N ALA A 326 -9.61 1.26 7.09
CA ALA A 326 -9.02 0.06 6.48
C ALA A 326 -8.15 -0.73 7.49
N ARG A 327 -7.33 -0.03 8.29
CA ARG A 327 -6.58 -0.66 9.39
C ARG A 327 -7.49 -1.25 10.44
N GLN A 328 -8.56 -0.56 10.85
CA GLN A 328 -9.53 -1.09 11.82
C GLN A 328 -10.17 -2.40 11.35
N ASN A 329 -10.54 -2.49 10.06
CA ASN A 329 -11.13 -3.68 9.46
C ASN A 329 -10.14 -4.87 9.40
N LEU A 330 -8.87 -4.60 9.09
CA LEU A 330 -7.83 -5.63 9.16
C LEU A 330 -7.59 -6.06 10.62
N TRP A 331 -7.54 -5.10 11.54
CA TRP A 331 -7.26 -5.35 12.95
C TRP A 331 -8.38 -6.10 13.67
N SER A 332 -9.65 -5.98 13.24
CA SER A 332 -10.70 -6.84 13.80
C SER A 332 -10.43 -8.33 13.55
N ALA A 333 -9.78 -8.67 12.43
CA ALA A 333 -9.34 -10.04 12.16
C ALA A 333 -8.18 -10.40 13.07
N ILE A 334 -7.12 -9.59 13.10
CA ILE A 334 -5.92 -9.84 13.93
C ILE A 334 -6.29 -10.07 15.41
N LEU A 335 -7.13 -9.19 15.98
CA LEU A 335 -7.60 -9.29 17.37
C LEU A 335 -8.38 -10.58 17.65
N THR A 336 -9.08 -11.11 16.65
CA THR A 336 -9.86 -12.34 16.77
C THR A 336 -8.99 -13.59 16.60
N LEU A 337 -8.06 -13.56 15.65
CA LEU A 337 -7.21 -14.69 15.25
C LEU A 337 -6.12 -15.04 16.28
N LYS A 338 -5.62 -14.06 17.03
CA LYS A 338 -4.68 -14.27 18.15
C LYS A 338 -3.48 -15.14 17.74
N GLN A 339 -3.25 -16.28 18.40
CA GLN A 339 -2.12 -17.15 18.09
C GLN A 339 -2.17 -17.75 16.67
N ASP A 340 -3.35 -17.85 16.05
CA ASP A 340 -3.49 -18.43 14.72
C ASP A 340 -3.17 -17.41 13.61
N TYR A 341 -2.94 -16.14 13.96
CA TYR A 341 -2.48 -15.10 13.03
C TYR A 341 -0.97 -15.22 12.77
N ILE A 342 -0.59 -15.26 11.49
CA ILE A 342 0.81 -15.41 11.05
C ILE A 342 1.37 -14.10 10.49
N TYR A 343 0.63 -13.47 9.59
CA TYR A 343 1.11 -12.33 8.80
C TYR A 343 -0.05 -11.52 8.22
N SER A 344 0.12 -10.21 8.11
CA SER A 344 -0.77 -9.33 7.35
C SER A 344 -0.03 -8.49 6.31
N ASP A 345 -0.72 -8.16 5.23
CA ASP A 345 -0.31 -7.10 4.31
C ASP A 345 -1.51 -6.31 3.81
N THR A 346 -1.68 -5.10 4.36
CA THR A 346 -2.70 -4.09 4.03
C THR A 346 -4.15 -4.52 4.25
N ASP A 347 -4.60 -5.54 3.54
CA ASP A 347 -5.96 -6.06 3.46
C ASP A 347 -6.03 -7.59 3.52
N SER A 348 -4.89 -8.26 3.64
CA SER A 348 -4.82 -9.72 3.75
C SER A 348 -4.34 -10.20 5.12
N VAL A 349 -4.80 -11.39 5.52
CA VAL A 349 -4.28 -12.16 6.67
C VAL A 349 -3.93 -13.58 6.26
N LYS A 350 -2.81 -14.08 6.79
CA LYS A 350 -2.39 -15.48 6.68
C LYS A 350 -2.59 -16.14 8.04
N ILE A 351 -3.30 -17.27 8.07
CA ILE A 351 -3.80 -17.87 9.30
C ILE A 351 -3.62 -19.38 9.33
N PHE A 352 -3.55 -19.94 10.53
CA PHE A 352 -3.82 -21.35 10.79
C PHE A 352 -5.31 -21.60 11.03
N ASN A 353 -5.72 -22.87 11.04
CA ASN A 353 -7.00 -23.32 11.59
C ASN A 353 -8.22 -22.54 11.07
N LYS A 354 -8.32 -22.31 9.75
CA LYS A 354 -9.35 -21.41 9.17
C LYS A 354 -10.77 -21.70 9.65
N ASP A 355 -11.12 -22.98 9.81
CA ASP A 355 -12.49 -23.40 10.13
C ASP A 355 -12.93 -22.95 11.53
N LYS A 356 -11.98 -22.72 12.44
CA LYS A 356 -12.23 -22.14 13.77
C LYS A 356 -12.80 -20.73 13.69
N TYR A 357 -12.51 -19.99 12.63
CA TYR A 357 -12.80 -18.56 12.50
C TYR A 357 -13.86 -18.23 11.46
N ASN A 358 -14.54 -19.24 10.88
CA ASN A 358 -15.64 -19.02 9.94
C ASN A 358 -16.71 -18.09 10.54
N TYR A 359 -17.03 -18.25 11.83
CA TYR A 359 -17.98 -17.37 12.53
C TYR A 359 -17.60 -15.89 12.47
N TYR A 360 -16.30 -15.57 12.53
CA TYR A 360 -15.82 -14.20 12.49
C TYR A 360 -15.94 -13.62 11.08
N PHE A 361 -15.53 -14.39 10.06
CA PHE A 361 -15.62 -13.94 8.67
C PHE A 361 -17.08 -13.72 8.26
N ASP A 362 -17.98 -14.63 8.64
CA ASP A 362 -19.41 -14.51 8.37
C ASP A 362 -20.03 -13.30 9.09
N ASP A 363 -19.72 -13.11 10.38
CA ASP A 363 -20.20 -11.96 11.17
C ASP A 363 -19.66 -10.62 10.65
N TYR A 364 -18.37 -10.56 10.29
CA TYR A 364 -17.79 -9.38 9.68
C TYR A 364 -18.46 -9.06 8.34
N ASN A 365 -18.64 -10.08 7.48
CA ASN A 365 -19.26 -9.92 6.16
C ASN A 365 -20.71 -9.42 6.26
N LYS A 366 -21.46 -9.89 7.25
CA LYS A 366 -22.81 -9.38 7.55
C LYS A 366 -22.78 -7.94 8.03
N LYS A 367 -21.90 -7.61 8.98
CA LYS A 367 -21.79 -6.23 9.53
C LYS A 367 -21.38 -5.22 8.47
N ILE A 368 -20.46 -5.57 7.57
CA ILE A 368 -20.06 -4.65 6.50
C ILE A 368 -21.20 -4.46 5.48
N GLU A 369 -21.99 -5.50 5.18
CA GLU A 369 -23.20 -5.36 4.37
C GLU A 369 -24.19 -4.38 5.02
N GLU A 370 -24.48 -4.54 6.31
CA GLU A 370 -25.37 -3.64 7.05
C GLU A 370 -24.87 -2.18 7.02
N LYS A 371 -23.56 -1.95 7.20
CA LYS A 371 -22.97 -0.61 7.10
C LYS A 371 -23.12 -0.01 5.71
N LEU A 372 -22.86 -0.80 4.66
CA LEU A 372 -23.00 -0.37 3.27
C LEU A 372 -24.47 -0.04 2.94
N VAL A 373 -25.41 -0.89 3.33
CA VAL A 373 -26.86 -0.64 3.16
C VAL A 373 -27.28 0.65 3.86
N ASN A 374 -26.82 0.88 5.10
CA ASN A 374 -27.10 2.11 5.82
C ASN A 374 -26.54 3.36 5.13
N ALA A 375 -25.34 3.27 4.55
CA ALA A 375 -24.74 4.38 3.79
C ALA A 375 -25.52 4.66 2.49
N LEU A 376 -25.92 3.62 1.76
CA LEU A 376 -26.70 3.77 0.52
C LEU A 376 -28.11 4.31 0.80
N ASN A 377 -28.77 3.84 1.87
CA ASN A 377 -30.06 4.37 2.31
C ASN A 377 -29.96 5.85 2.67
N TYR A 378 -28.91 6.26 3.40
CA TYR A 378 -28.65 7.68 3.70
C TYR A 378 -28.55 8.53 2.42
N HIS A 379 -28.00 7.97 1.34
CA HIS A 379 -27.86 8.64 0.04
C HIS A 379 -29.06 8.47 -0.90
N ASN A 380 -30.06 7.67 -0.55
CA ASN A 380 -31.10 7.21 -1.47
C ASN A 380 -30.46 6.64 -2.77
N LEU A 381 -29.61 5.63 -2.61
CA LEU A 381 -28.94 4.89 -3.67
C LEU A 381 -29.39 3.43 -3.67
N ASP A 382 -29.38 2.79 -4.85
CA ASP A 382 -29.77 1.40 -4.99
C ASP A 382 -28.74 0.45 -4.35
N THR A 383 -29.21 -0.36 -3.39
CA THR A 383 -28.41 -1.39 -2.71
C THR A 383 -27.86 -2.48 -3.63
N SER A 384 -28.33 -2.61 -4.87
CA SER A 384 -27.73 -3.52 -5.85
C SER A 384 -26.29 -3.14 -6.22
N LEU A 385 -25.92 -1.85 -6.10
CA LEU A 385 -24.62 -1.32 -6.49
C LEU A 385 -23.44 -1.86 -5.66
N ILE A 386 -23.71 -2.29 -4.43
CA ILE A 386 -22.68 -2.88 -3.54
C ILE A 386 -22.53 -4.40 -3.75
N LYS A 387 -23.44 -5.02 -4.50
CA LYS A 387 -23.50 -6.47 -4.74
C LYS A 387 -23.82 -6.83 -6.21
N PRO A 388 -23.07 -6.28 -7.18
CA PRO A 388 -23.27 -6.58 -8.60
C PRO A 388 -23.03 -8.07 -8.89
N LEU A 389 -23.66 -8.55 -9.97
CA LEU A 389 -23.42 -9.87 -10.52
C LEU A 389 -22.13 -9.87 -11.34
N ASN A 390 -21.32 -10.92 -11.21
CA ASN A 390 -20.23 -11.17 -12.17
C ASN A 390 -20.76 -11.81 -13.46
N ASP A 391 -19.85 -12.09 -14.39
CA ASP A 391 -20.12 -12.76 -15.66
C ASP A 391 -20.75 -14.16 -15.53
N LYS A 392 -20.60 -14.80 -14.35
CA LYS A 392 -21.19 -16.10 -14.00
C LYS A 392 -22.54 -15.99 -13.29
N GLY A 393 -23.08 -14.79 -13.09
CA GLY A 393 -24.33 -14.58 -12.35
C GLY A 393 -24.19 -14.75 -10.84
N GLU A 394 -22.97 -14.73 -10.30
CA GLU A 394 -22.72 -14.77 -8.86
C GLU A 394 -22.73 -13.36 -8.27
N ILE A 395 -23.43 -13.19 -7.15
CA ILE A 395 -23.45 -11.93 -6.39
C ILE A 395 -22.09 -11.70 -5.73
N LYS A 396 -21.51 -10.51 -5.93
CA LYS A 396 -20.22 -10.12 -5.34
C LYS A 396 -20.36 -8.87 -4.47
N LEU A 397 -20.61 -9.09 -3.18
CA LEU A 397 -20.62 -8.03 -2.17
C LEU A 397 -19.22 -7.40 -2.02
N MET A 398 -19.14 -6.07 -2.00
CA MET A 398 -17.87 -5.36 -1.76
C MET A 398 -17.45 -5.42 -0.29
N GLY A 399 -16.14 -5.48 -0.03
CA GLY A 399 -15.60 -5.30 1.32
C GLY A 399 -15.64 -6.52 2.22
N VAL A 400 -16.04 -7.68 1.70
CA VAL A 400 -16.03 -8.95 2.42
C VAL A 400 -14.62 -9.54 2.47
N TRP A 401 -14.36 -10.35 3.50
CA TRP A 401 -13.24 -11.28 3.53
C TRP A 401 -13.51 -12.41 2.54
N ASP A 402 -12.63 -12.55 1.56
CA ASP A 402 -12.68 -13.60 0.54
C ASP A 402 -11.51 -14.57 0.75
N TYR A 403 -11.75 -15.84 0.50
CA TYR A 403 -10.73 -16.88 0.65
C TYR A 403 -9.82 -16.89 -0.57
N GLU A 404 -8.53 -16.60 -0.39
CA GLU A 404 -7.57 -16.44 -1.48
C GLU A 404 -6.83 -17.76 -1.80
N GLY A 405 -6.66 -18.65 -0.83
CA GLY A 405 -6.04 -19.95 -1.09
C GLY A 405 -5.39 -20.63 0.12
N HIS A 406 -4.78 -21.77 -0.17
CA HIS A 406 -4.09 -22.63 0.79
C HIS A 406 -2.61 -22.77 0.41
N TYR A 407 -1.73 -22.60 1.39
CA TYR A 407 -0.29 -22.77 1.27
C TYR A 407 0.13 -23.96 2.12
N LYS A 408 0.73 -24.97 1.50
CA LYS A 408 1.29 -26.12 2.21
C LYS A 408 2.41 -25.70 3.16
N TYR A 409 3.23 -24.75 2.71
CA TYR A 409 4.32 -24.16 3.47
C TYR A 409 4.30 -22.65 3.34
N PHE A 410 4.55 -21.95 4.45
CA PHE A 410 4.70 -20.50 4.51
C PHE A 410 5.83 -20.16 5.49
N LYS A 411 6.66 -19.17 5.16
CA LYS A 411 7.67 -18.64 6.08
C LYS A 411 7.89 -17.17 5.82
N THR A 412 7.98 -16.40 6.89
CA THR A 412 8.23 -14.95 6.87
C THR A 412 9.40 -14.58 7.76
N LEU A 413 10.17 -13.58 7.34
CA LEU A 413 11.26 -12.96 8.10
C LEU A 413 10.92 -11.49 8.46
N GLY A 414 9.68 -11.06 8.20
CA GLY A 414 9.19 -9.71 8.46
C GLY A 414 8.31 -9.18 7.34
N ALA A 415 7.92 -7.90 7.45
CA ALA A 415 7.12 -7.23 6.43
C ALA A 415 7.73 -7.36 5.02
N LYS A 416 6.92 -7.82 4.05
CA LYS A 416 7.26 -8.01 2.63
C LYS A 416 8.53 -8.85 2.38
N ARG A 417 8.83 -9.77 3.30
CA ARG A 417 9.93 -10.73 3.25
C ARG A 417 9.42 -12.12 3.61
N TYR A 418 8.71 -12.76 2.69
CA TYR A 418 8.11 -14.07 2.90
C TYR A 418 8.17 -14.94 1.64
N MET A 419 7.98 -16.25 1.83
CA MET A 419 7.78 -17.22 0.76
C MET A 419 6.68 -18.21 1.13
N TYR A 420 6.03 -18.77 0.12
CA TYR A 420 5.01 -19.79 0.29
C TYR A 420 5.06 -20.83 -0.83
N TYR A 421 4.44 -21.97 -0.58
CA TYR A 421 4.34 -23.08 -1.53
C TYR A 421 2.90 -23.59 -1.62
N ASP A 422 2.30 -23.45 -2.79
CA ASP A 422 0.95 -23.90 -3.17
C ASP A 422 0.99 -24.70 -4.48
N ASN A 423 1.89 -25.69 -4.52
CA ASN A 423 2.35 -26.50 -5.67
C ASN A 423 3.47 -25.87 -6.48
N ASP A 424 3.70 -24.56 -6.34
CA ASP A 424 4.92 -23.90 -6.81
C ASP A 424 5.52 -23.00 -5.72
N LEU A 425 6.81 -22.68 -5.82
CA LEU A 425 7.48 -21.76 -4.92
C LEU A 425 7.20 -20.31 -5.32
N HIS A 426 6.64 -19.55 -4.41
CA HIS A 426 6.41 -18.13 -4.55
C HIS A 426 7.20 -17.34 -3.51
N ILE A 427 7.85 -16.26 -3.95
CA ILE A 427 8.62 -15.38 -3.06
C ILE A 427 8.13 -13.92 -3.15
N THR A 428 8.17 -13.24 -2.02
CA THR A 428 8.04 -11.79 -1.90
C THR A 428 9.20 -11.31 -1.05
N ILE A 429 10.25 -10.82 -1.71
CA ILE A 429 11.45 -10.26 -1.10
C ILE A 429 11.71 -8.92 -1.80
N ALA A 430 11.55 -7.81 -1.09
CA ALA A 430 11.83 -6.49 -1.64
C ALA A 430 13.31 -6.40 -2.08
N GLY A 431 13.55 -6.06 -3.35
CA GLY A 431 14.90 -6.05 -3.94
C GLY A 431 15.25 -7.28 -4.76
N VAL A 432 14.42 -8.34 -4.77
CA VAL A 432 14.64 -9.54 -5.60
C VAL A 432 13.49 -9.72 -6.59
N ASN A 433 13.81 -10.08 -7.83
CA ASN A 433 12.80 -10.44 -8.82
C ASN A 433 12.13 -11.78 -8.44
N LYS A 434 10.80 -11.81 -8.43
CA LYS A 434 10.03 -12.98 -7.99
C LYS A 434 10.36 -14.26 -8.80
N ARG A 435 10.52 -14.14 -10.13
CA ARG A 435 10.76 -15.28 -11.01
C ARG A 435 12.22 -15.73 -10.93
N SER A 436 13.16 -14.80 -11.12
CA SER A 436 14.60 -15.09 -11.08
C SER A 436 15.03 -15.64 -9.71
N GLY A 437 14.59 -14.99 -8.63
CA GLY A 437 14.92 -15.41 -7.28
C GLY A 437 14.35 -16.79 -6.94
N ALA A 438 13.09 -17.08 -7.32
CA ALA A 438 12.51 -18.40 -7.09
C ALA A 438 13.25 -19.50 -7.87
N LYS A 439 13.65 -19.23 -9.12
CA LYS A 439 14.47 -20.16 -9.92
C LYS A 439 15.83 -20.43 -9.25
N TYR A 440 16.54 -19.39 -8.83
CA TYR A 440 17.82 -19.53 -8.13
C TYR A 440 17.68 -20.36 -6.84
N LEU A 441 16.65 -20.13 -6.03
CA LEU A 441 16.42 -20.92 -4.82
C LEU A 441 16.17 -22.40 -5.12
N LYS A 442 15.36 -22.70 -6.14
CA LYS A 442 15.13 -24.07 -6.61
C LYS A 442 16.43 -24.71 -7.09
N TRP A 443 17.23 -24.01 -7.89
CA TRP A 443 18.53 -24.52 -8.34
C TRP A 443 19.50 -24.79 -7.17
N LYS A 444 19.65 -23.81 -6.27
CA LYS A 444 20.64 -23.86 -5.18
C LYS A 444 20.32 -24.92 -4.13
N TYR A 445 19.05 -25.00 -3.72
CA TYR A 445 18.66 -25.85 -2.59
C TYR A 445 17.89 -27.11 -2.99
N LYS A 446 17.44 -27.19 -4.25
CA LYS A 446 16.77 -28.32 -4.91
C LYS A 446 15.43 -28.72 -4.31
N ASP A 447 15.43 -29.12 -3.04
CA ASP A 447 14.26 -29.56 -2.30
C ASP A 447 13.51 -28.37 -1.66
N THR A 448 12.18 -28.43 -1.70
CA THR A 448 11.31 -27.37 -1.16
C THR A 448 11.54 -27.16 0.34
N LEU A 449 11.61 -28.21 1.16
CA LEU A 449 11.84 -28.02 2.60
C LEU A 449 13.22 -27.44 2.88
N ASN A 450 14.23 -27.82 2.08
CA ASN A 450 15.56 -27.24 2.16
C ASN A 450 15.57 -25.75 1.79
N ILE A 451 14.79 -25.31 0.79
CA ILE A 451 14.61 -23.88 0.46
C ILE A 451 14.09 -23.11 1.68
N PHE A 452 13.02 -23.59 2.31
CA PHE A 452 12.42 -22.95 3.48
C PHE A 452 13.34 -22.98 4.71
N LYS A 453 14.13 -24.05 4.88
CA LYS A 453 15.16 -24.14 5.92
C LYS A 453 16.22 -23.05 5.77
N ASN A 454 16.65 -22.76 4.54
CA ASN A 454 17.68 -21.77 4.24
C ASN A 454 17.13 -20.34 4.07
N PHE A 455 15.81 -20.15 4.02
CA PHE A 455 15.19 -18.83 4.07
C PHE A 455 15.30 -18.25 5.48
N THR A 456 16.46 -17.68 5.79
CA THR A 456 16.85 -17.16 7.10
C THR A 456 17.58 -15.83 6.93
N ASN A 457 17.95 -15.20 8.04
CA ASN A 457 18.82 -14.03 8.02
C ASN A 457 20.13 -14.35 7.29
N ASN A 458 20.65 -13.39 6.52
CA ASN A 458 21.83 -13.48 5.66
C ASN A 458 21.67 -14.37 4.42
N LEU A 459 20.43 -14.70 4.00
CA LEU A 459 20.23 -15.36 2.70
C LEU A 459 20.72 -14.44 1.58
N TYR A 460 21.68 -14.96 0.80
CA TYR A 460 22.33 -14.24 -0.29
C TYR A 460 21.85 -14.69 -1.66
N PHE A 461 21.48 -13.71 -2.48
CA PHE A 461 21.20 -13.83 -3.90
C PHE A 461 22.34 -13.16 -4.67
N PRO A 462 23.20 -13.91 -5.38
CA PRO A 462 24.18 -13.29 -6.25
C PRO A 462 23.51 -12.56 -7.42
N ALA A 463 24.27 -11.72 -8.11
CA ALA A 463 23.84 -11.10 -9.36
C ALA A 463 23.44 -12.17 -10.40
N THR A 464 24.32 -13.14 -10.62
CA THR A 464 24.14 -14.27 -11.54
C THR A 464 24.53 -15.61 -10.91
N TYR A 465 24.14 -16.71 -11.53
CA TYR A 465 24.56 -18.07 -11.21
C TYR A 465 24.59 -18.91 -12.50
N THR A 466 25.44 -19.94 -12.54
CA THR A 466 25.51 -20.87 -13.67
C THR A 466 24.58 -22.05 -13.43
N ASP A 467 23.64 -22.28 -14.35
CA ASP A 467 22.72 -23.41 -14.26
C ASP A 467 23.37 -24.74 -14.66
N GLU A 468 22.60 -25.82 -14.58
CA GLU A 468 23.04 -27.18 -14.91
C GLU A 468 23.44 -27.39 -16.38
N ASN A 469 23.05 -26.47 -17.28
CA ASN A 469 23.43 -26.47 -18.68
C ASN A 469 24.63 -25.57 -18.97
N HIS A 470 25.33 -25.12 -17.91
CA HIS A 470 26.44 -24.15 -18.00
C HIS A 470 26.04 -22.78 -18.57
N ILE A 471 24.77 -22.40 -18.43
CA ILE A 471 24.26 -21.09 -18.89
C ILE A 471 24.20 -20.14 -17.70
N GLU A 472 24.70 -18.92 -17.89
CA GLU A 472 24.56 -17.87 -16.88
C GLU A 472 23.10 -17.39 -16.78
N GLN A 473 22.56 -17.41 -15.57
CA GLN A 473 21.21 -17.01 -15.24
C GLN A 473 21.23 -15.89 -14.20
N LYS A 474 20.25 -14.99 -14.26
CA LYS A 474 20.07 -13.96 -13.21
C LYS A 474 19.52 -14.61 -11.94
N ALA A 475 20.18 -14.39 -10.80
CA ALA A 475 19.70 -14.87 -9.49
C ALA A 475 18.81 -13.80 -8.84
N CYS A 476 19.37 -12.65 -8.46
CA CYS A 476 18.59 -11.54 -7.93
C CYS A 476 17.59 -10.98 -8.97
N GLY A 477 18.05 -10.80 -10.22
CA GLY A 477 17.20 -10.35 -11.33
C GLY A 477 16.78 -8.88 -11.26
N LYS A 478 17.53 -8.06 -10.50
CA LYS A 478 17.46 -6.60 -10.51
C LYS A 478 18.74 -6.02 -11.11
N LEU A 479 18.62 -4.81 -11.64
CA LEU A 479 19.74 -4.00 -12.07
C LEU A 479 20.01 -2.92 -11.02
N THR A 480 21.27 -2.62 -10.77
CA THR A 480 21.70 -1.37 -10.13
C THR A 480 22.23 -0.42 -11.21
N HIS A 481 22.33 0.87 -10.87
CA HIS A 481 22.88 1.88 -11.76
C HIS A 481 23.98 2.66 -11.06
N THR A 482 25.01 3.02 -11.81
CA THR A 482 26.09 3.92 -11.38
C THR A 482 26.21 5.05 -12.38
N TYR A 483 26.18 6.29 -11.91
CA TYR A 483 26.46 7.47 -12.73
C TYR A 483 27.96 7.65 -12.85
N ILE A 484 28.44 7.85 -14.07
CA ILE A 484 29.83 8.16 -14.40
C ILE A 484 29.79 9.57 -14.98
N ASP A 485 30.01 10.57 -14.13
CA ASP A 485 29.96 11.98 -14.52
C ASP A 485 31.32 12.52 -15.00
N GLU A 486 32.32 11.64 -15.08
CA GLU A 486 33.63 11.92 -15.66
C GLU A 486 33.60 11.67 -17.17
N GLU A 487 34.17 12.58 -17.93
CA GLU A 487 34.37 12.42 -19.37
C GLU A 487 35.22 11.18 -19.66
N ARG A 488 34.74 10.32 -20.57
CA ARG A 488 35.41 9.09 -20.98
C ARG A 488 35.56 9.07 -22.48
N LYS A 489 36.80 8.82 -22.92
CA LYS A 489 37.15 8.62 -24.32
C LYS A 489 37.75 7.25 -24.52
N GLY A 490 37.49 6.64 -25.66
CA GLY A 490 38.08 5.35 -25.98
C GLY A 490 37.59 4.80 -27.30
N VAL A 491 38.00 3.56 -27.56
CA VAL A 491 37.53 2.78 -28.71
C VAL A 491 36.81 1.57 -28.17
N MET A 492 35.60 1.32 -28.64
CA MET A 492 34.87 0.09 -28.38
C MET A 492 34.62 -0.67 -29.67
N LEU A 493 34.60 -2.00 -29.59
CA LEU A 493 34.13 -2.86 -30.67
C LEU A 493 32.67 -3.18 -30.37
N ASP A 494 31.80 -2.96 -31.35
CA ASP A 494 30.44 -3.48 -31.25
C ASP A 494 30.40 -5.01 -31.41
N TYR A 495 29.23 -5.61 -31.21
CA TYR A 495 29.07 -7.06 -31.31
C TYR A 495 29.28 -7.62 -32.73
N LEU A 496 29.38 -6.76 -33.75
CA LEU A 496 29.72 -7.12 -35.14
C LEU A 496 31.21 -6.91 -35.44
N GLY A 497 32.00 -6.47 -34.46
CA GLY A 497 33.43 -6.21 -34.58
C GLY A 497 33.78 -4.87 -35.22
N VAL A 498 32.83 -3.94 -35.33
CA VAL A 498 33.08 -2.59 -35.88
C VAL A 498 33.64 -1.69 -34.79
N PRO A 499 34.84 -1.11 -34.96
CA PRO A 499 35.40 -0.16 -34.00
C PRO A 499 34.66 1.18 -34.08
N TYR A 500 34.40 1.77 -32.91
CA TYR A 500 33.81 3.08 -32.75
C TYR A 500 34.59 3.87 -31.70
N GLU A 501 35.08 5.05 -32.08
CA GLU A 501 35.67 6.00 -31.16
C GLU A 501 34.54 6.79 -30.48
N TYR A 502 34.52 6.78 -29.15
CA TYR A 502 33.53 7.50 -28.34
C TYR A 502 34.20 8.59 -27.50
N ASP A 503 33.44 9.65 -27.25
CA ASP A 503 33.82 10.79 -26.41
C ASP A 503 32.56 11.21 -25.63
N GLU A 504 32.34 10.55 -24.49
CA GLU A 504 31.12 10.71 -23.70
C GLU A 504 31.41 11.57 -22.47
N LEU A 505 30.68 12.68 -22.33
CA LEU A 505 30.84 13.60 -21.19
C LEU A 505 30.37 12.99 -19.87
N SER A 506 29.39 12.08 -19.94
CA SER A 506 28.91 11.29 -18.82
C SER A 506 28.21 10.02 -19.32
N SER A 507 28.03 9.04 -18.46
CA SER A 507 27.31 7.81 -18.79
C SER A 507 26.62 7.18 -17.57
N VAL A 508 25.70 6.26 -17.84
CA VAL A 508 25.04 5.44 -16.80
C VAL A 508 25.38 3.99 -17.04
N HIS A 509 26.06 3.36 -16.08
CA HIS A 509 26.35 1.94 -16.09
C HIS A 509 25.22 1.17 -15.39
N LEU A 510 24.61 0.21 -16.09
CA LEU A 510 23.63 -0.71 -15.52
C LEU A 510 24.22 -2.10 -15.42
N GLU A 511 24.15 -2.71 -14.23
CA GLU A 511 24.65 -4.08 -14.02
C GLU A 511 23.71 -4.89 -13.14
N ASN A 512 23.79 -6.23 -13.25
CA ASN A 512 23.05 -7.10 -12.35
C ASN A 512 23.56 -6.90 -10.92
N THR A 513 22.65 -6.68 -9.99
CA THR A 513 22.99 -6.47 -8.57
C THR A 513 22.74 -7.73 -7.78
N ASP A 514 23.55 -7.96 -6.76
CA ASP A 514 23.30 -8.96 -5.74
C ASP A 514 22.29 -8.46 -4.69
N TYR A 515 21.91 -9.32 -3.76
CA TYR A 515 21.04 -8.96 -2.65
C TYR A 515 21.30 -9.84 -1.43
N SER A 516 21.47 -9.19 -0.28
CA SER A 516 21.57 -9.86 1.02
C SER A 516 20.34 -9.57 1.86
N LEU A 517 19.65 -10.64 2.27
CA LEU A 517 18.51 -10.52 3.17
C LEU A 517 19.00 -10.34 4.60
N ASN A 518 18.90 -9.12 5.13
CA ASN A 518 19.31 -8.82 6.49
C ASN A 518 18.10 -8.47 7.38
N MET A 519 18.13 -8.98 8.62
CA MET A 519 17.20 -8.66 9.70
C MET A 519 17.91 -7.76 10.70
N TYR A 520 17.19 -6.77 11.23
CA TYR A 520 17.74 -5.87 12.24
C TYR A 520 18.09 -6.66 13.52
N GLN A 521 19.28 -6.43 14.08
CA GLN A 521 19.77 -7.20 15.23
C GLN A 521 18.84 -7.12 16.43
N GLY A 522 18.30 -5.93 16.74
CA GLY A 522 17.33 -5.77 17.83
C GLY A 522 16.05 -6.59 17.62
N TYR A 523 15.63 -6.79 16.36
CA TYR A 523 14.49 -7.67 16.06
C TYR A 523 14.84 -9.15 16.28
N LEU A 524 16.04 -9.58 15.85
CA LEU A 524 16.53 -10.93 16.13
C LEU A 524 16.60 -11.22 17.63
N ASP A 525 17.12 -10.27 18.41
CA ASP A 525 17.23 -10.40 19.86
C ASP A 525 15.84 -10.45 20.52
N TYR A 526 14.87 -9.69 20.00
CA TYR A 526 13.47 -9.74 20.45
C TYR A 526 12.82 -11.11 20.16
N ILE A 527 12.89 -11.61 18.93
CA ILE A 527 12.30 -12.93 18.59
C ILE A 527 13.02 -14.10 19.24
N GLN A 528 14.27 -13.92 19.69
CA GLN A 528 15.06 -14.88 20.47
C GLN A 528 14.88 -14.74 21.98
N GLY A 529 14.19 -13.70 22.44
CA GLY A 529 13.81 -13.56 23.84
C GLY A 529 14.84 -12.97 24.76
N LYS A 530 15.87 -12.35 24.20
CA LYS A 530 16.95 -11.74 24.99
C LYS A 530 16.49 -10.52 25.81
N TRP A 531 15.25 -10.07 25.61
CA TRP A 531 14.66 -8.90 26.25
C TRP A 531 13.48 -9.20 27.21
N SER A 532 13.07 -10.47 27.41
CA SER A 532 11.95 -10.78 28.31
C SER A 532 12.07 -12.12 29.05
N ASN A 533 12.16 -12.06 30.38
CA ASN A 533 12.19 -13.23 31.28
C ASN A 533 10.81 -13.91 31.47
N PHE A 534 9.70 -13.27 31.08
CA PHE A 534 8.35 -13.73 31.45
C PHE A 534 7.52 -14.29 30.25
N LEU A 535 7.70 -13.76 29.04
CA LEU A 535 6.93 -14.17 27.84
C LEU A 535 7.35 -15.54 27.27
N TRP A 536 8.52 -16.05 27.66
CA TRP A 536 9.13 -17.22 27.03
C TRP A 536 8.69 -18.57 27.59
N GLN A 537 8.14 -18.62 28.80
CA GLN A 537 7.66 -19.88 29.39
C GLN A 537 6.44 -20.44 28.63
N ASN A 538 5.66 -19.60 27.95
CA ASN A 538 4.48 -20.01 27.18
C ASN A 538 4.76 -20.36 25.71
N ARG A 539 5.95 -20.07 25.16
CA ARG A 539 6.27 -20.39 23.74
C ARG A 539 6.42 -21.89 23.48
N ASN A 540 6.94 -22.64 24.46
CA ASN A 540 7.03 -24.11 24.38
C ASN A 540 5.70 -24.82 24.61
N ILE A 541 4.65 -24.08 24.99
CA ILE A 541 3.30 -24.61 25.19
C ILE A 541 2.41 -24.38 23.94
N ILE A 542 2.77 -23.41 23.09
CA ILE A 542 1.98 -22.96 21.92
C ILE A 542 2.55 -23.48 20.58
N ARG A 543 3.85 -23.80 20.52
CA ARG A 543 4.46 -24.54 19.39
C ARG A 543 4.34 -26.04 19.61
#